data_AF-A0A8C2RCZ7-F1
#
_entry.id   AF-A0A8C2RCZ7-F1
#
_cell.length_a   1.000
_cell.length_b   1.000
_cell.length_c   1.000
_cell.angle_alpha   90.00
_cell.angle_beta   90.00
_cell.angle_gamma   90.00
#
_symmetry.space_group_name_H-M   'P 1'
#
loop_
_entity.id
_entity.type
_entity.pdbx_description
1 polymer ?
#
loop_
_entity_poly.entity_id
_entity_poly.type
_entity_poly.pdbx_seq_one_letter_code
_entity_poly.pdbx_strand_id
1 'polypeptide(L)' 'IYIYIYLAVLGLHYSTRALNFERPCYLRGGICLKRGTPSCEPFRGPCRAFTVCCKIKPS' A
#
# COMPACT_ATOMS: atom_id res chain seq x y z
N ILE A 1 -4.03 34.34 16.86
CA ILE A 1 -3.16 33.26 17.39
C ILE A 1 -3.95 31.96 17.59
N TYR A 2 -4.97 31.93 18.45
CA TYR A 2 -5.79 30.71 18.68
C TYR A 2 -6.41 30.09 17.42
N ILE A 3 -6.96 30.92 16.51
CA ILE A 3 -7.50 30.46 15.22
C ILE A 3 -6.43 29.76 14.36
N TYR A 4 -5.20 30.28 14.37
CA TYR A 4 -4.10 29.71 13.60
C TYR A 4 -3.67 28.34 14.14
N ILE A 5 -3.65 28.20 15.48
CA ILE A 5 -3.35 26.93 16.15
C ILE A 5 -4.44 25.90 15.83
N TYR A 6 -5.71 26.29 15.89
CA TYR A 6 -6.83 25.41 15.55
C TYR A 6 -6.76 24.90 14.10
N LEU A 7 -6.47 25.79 13.14
CA LEU A 7 -6.30 25.42 11.73
C LEU A 7 -5.12 24.47 11.51
N ALA A 8 -3.99 24.70 12.19
CA ALA A 8 -2.83 23.81 12.12
C ALA A 8 -3.13 22.40 12.65
N VAL A 9 -3.82 22.29 13.79
CA VAL A 9 -4.22 21.01 14.38
C VAL A 9 -5.24 20.27 13.51
N LEU A 10 -6.21 20.99 12.94
CA LEU A 10 -7.21 20.42 12.05
C LEU A 10 -6.57 19.89 10.75
N GLY A 11 -5.62 20.64 10.18
CA GLY A 11 -4.86 20.24 8.99
C GLY A 11 -3.97 19.01 9.22
N LEU A 12 -3.28 18.93 10.37
CA LEU A 12 -2.51 17.75 10.76
C LEU A 12 -3.39 16.51 10.93
N HIS A 13 -4.53 16.64 11.61
CA HIS A 13 -5.46 15.53 11.83
C HIS A 13 -6.12 15.05 10.52
N TYR A 14 -6.34 15.95 9.56
CA TYR A 14 -6.80 15.56 8.23
C TYR A 14 -5.71 14.86 7.42
N SER A 15 -4.47 15.32 7.50
CA SER A 15 -3.32 14.70 6.84
C SER A 15 -3.03 13.29 7.39
N THR A 16 -3.10 13.09 8.71
CA THR A 16 -2.90 11.76 9.31
C THR A 16 -4.02 10.78 8.95
N ARG A 17 -5.26 11.25 8.80
CA ARG A 17 -6.40 10.43 8.34
C ARG A 17 -6.29 10.02 6.86
N ALA A 18 -5.49 10.71 6.05
CA ALA A 18 -5.30 10.42 4.64
C ALA A 18 -4.16 9.41 4.37
N LEU A 19 -3.32 9.10 5.35
CA LEU A 19 -2.24 8.12 5.22
C LEU A 19 -2.75 6.69 5.45
N ASN A 20 -3.77 6.28 4.69
CA ASN A 20 -4.17 4.88 4.59
C ASN A 20 -3.16 4.16 3.68
N PHE A 21 -1.97 3.89 4.22
CA PHE A 21 -1.02 3.01 3.55
C PHE A 21 -1.61 1.60 3.55
N GLU A 22 -2.17 1.18 2.42
CA GLU A 22 -2.56 -0.22 2.25
C GLU A 22 -1.36 -1.13 2.55
N ARG A 23 -1.60 -2.15 3.38
CA ARG A 23 -0.54 -3.08 3.79
C ARG A 23 0.11 -3.73 2.56
N PRO A 24 1.43 -3.60 2.37
CA PRO A 24 2.12 -4.08 1.18
C PRO A 24 2.05 -5.60 1.00
N CYS A 25 2.13 -6.04 -0.26
CA CYS A 25 1.94 -7.44 -0.67
C CYS A 25 2.77 -8.45 0.13
N TYR A 26 4.06 -8.15 0.38
CA TYR A 26 4.96 -9.04 1.11
C TYR A 26 4.53 -9.29 2.56
N LEU A 27 3.86 -8.32 3.20
CA LEU A 27 3.31 -8.47 4.55
C LEU A 27 1.99 -9.25 4.57
N ARG A 28 1.41 -9.57 3.41
CA ARG A 28 0.18 -10.37 3.26
C ARG A 28 0.47 -11.82 2.83
N GLY A 29 1.73 -12.22 2.75
CA GLY A 29 2.13 -13.55 2.28
C GLY A 29 2.13 -13.70 0.76
N GLY A 30 2.21 -12.58 0.02
CA GLY A 30 2.51 -12.58 -1.41
C GLY A 30 3.95 -12.12 -1.70
N ILE A 31 4.32 -12.08 -2.97
CA ILE A 31 5.59 -11.55 -3.47
C ILE A 31 5.33 -10.57 -4.61
N CYS A 32 6.10 -9.49 -4.68
CA CYS A 32 6.02 -8.55 -5.80
C CYS A 32 6.90 -9.04 -6.94
N LEU A 33 6.29 -9.37 -8.08
CA LEU A 33 7.00 -9.84 -9.28
C LEU A 33 6.71 -8.95 -10.48
N LYS A 34 7.59 -9.00 -11.49
CA LYS A 34 7.39 -8.25 -12.73
C LYS A 34 6.17 -8.80 -13.47
N ARG A 35 5.41 -7.92 -14.13
CA ARG A 35 4.28 -8.35 -14.98
C ARG A 35 4.79 -9.33 -16.04
N GLY A 36 4.15 -10.50 -16.15
CA GLY A 36 4.55 -11.56 -17.09
C GLY A 36 5.41 -12.68 -16.50
N THR A 37 5.72 -12.67 -15.20
CA THR A 37 6.39 -13.81 -14.56
C THR A 37 5.48 -15.06 -14.60
N PRO A 38 5.96 -16.20 -15.13
CA PRO A 38 5.20 -17.45 -15.14
C PRO A 38 4.97 -17.96 -13.71
N SER A 39 3.89 -18.72 -13.48
CA SER A 39 3.51 -19.23 -12.15
C SER A 39 3.15 -18.16 -11.10
N CYS A 40 2.80 -16.95 -11.53
CA CYS A 40 2.22 -15.92 -10.66
C CYS A 40 0.69 -16.07 -10.64
N GLU A 41 0.13 -16.44 -9.48
CA GLU A 41 -1.30 -16.23 -9.25
C GLU A 41 -1.57 -14.78 -8.82
N PRO A 42 -2.52 -14.07 -9.47
CA PRO A 42 -2.88 -12.71 -9.08
C PRO A 42 -3.31 -12.65 -7.62
N PHE A 43 -2.63 -11.83 -6.82
CA PHE A 43 -2.93 -11.63 -5.41
C PHE A 43 -3.21 -10.15 -5.12
N ARG A 44 -4.02 -9.87 -4.09
CA ARG A 44 -4.38 -8.48 -3.72
C ARG A 44 -3.32 -7.89 -2.81
N GLY A 45 -2.80 -6.73 -3.20
CA GLY A 45 -1.96 -5.89 -2.37
C GLY A 45 -1.13 -4.92 -3.19
N PRO A 46 -0.74 -3.77 -2.62
CA PRO A 46 0.10 -2.83 -3.31
C PRO A 46 1.52 -3.39 -3.44
N CYS A 47 2.05 -3.26 -4.64
CA CYS A 47 3.44 -3.46 -4.99
C CYS A 47 3.98 -2.17 -5.61
N ARG A 48 5.31 -2.01 -5.69
CA ARG A 48 5.93 -0.85 -6.34
C ARG A 48 5.61 -0.85 -7.85
N ALA A 49 5.76 0.31 -8.50
CA ALA A 49 5.46 0.49 -9.92
C ALA A 49 6.04 -0.65 -10.79
N PHE A 50 5.27 -1.10 -11.79
CA PHE A 50 5.59 -2.18 -12.73
C PHE A 50 5.71 -3.60 -12.13
N THR A 51 5.40 -3.78 -10.85
CA THR A 51 5.30 -5.08 -10.21
C THR A 51 3.86 -5.38 -9.78
N VAL A 52 3.50 -6.66 -9.82
CA VAL A 52 2.20 -7.17 -9.41
C VAL A 52 2.38 -8.05 -8.19
N CYS A 53 1.37 -8.02 -7.31
CA CYS A 53 1.34 -8.89 -6.14
C CYS A 53 0.94 -10.30 -6.57
N CYS A 54 1.79 -11.27 -6.27
CA CYS A 54 1.65 -12.66 -6.69
C CYS A 54 1.64 -13.60 -5.49
N LYS A 55 0.92 -14.72 -5.60
CA LYS A 55 1.22 -15.93 -4.83
C LYS A 55 1.90 -16.96 -5.73
N ILE A 56 2.88 -17.66 -5.16
CA ILE A 56 3.51 -18.81 -5.81
C ILE A 56 2.51 -19.97 -5.69
N LYS A 57 2.10 -20.55 -6.82
CA LYS A 57 1.36 -21.82 -6.79
C LYS A 57 2.28 -22.90 -6.21
N PRO A 58 1.81 -23.68 -5.22
CA PRO A 58 2.50 -24.93 -4.91
C PRO A 58 2.50 -25.79 -6.19
N SER A 59 3.69 -26.25 -6.58
CA SER A 59 3.95 -27.11 -7.74
C SER A 59 3.34 -28.51 -7.56
#